data_AF-A0A3N5LEU3-F1
#
_entry.id   AF-A0A3N5LEU3-F1
#
_cell.length_a   1.000
_cell.length_b   1.000
_cell.length_c   1.000
_cell.angle_alpha   90.00
_cell.angle_beta   90.00
_cell.angle_gamma   90.00
#
_symmetry.space_group_name_H-M   'P 1'
#
loop_
_entity.id
_entity.type
_entity.pdbx_description
1 polymer ?
#
loop_
_entity_poly.entity_id
_entity_poly.type
_entity_poly.pdbx_seq_one_letter_code
_entity_poly.pdbx_strand_id
1 'polypeptide(L)'
;MVIGNDAPGVDPSRPPATGYHRRVSEEGLLALIVVAVPVLLLYGYAVVDVARRRIGPAKTLGWVLAIVLIPGIGVLAYYAMRPLAPLRDEEDGASGVADAVGTLRTRWESGDLDDAGYLRAKQQLFRV
;
A
#
# COMPACT_ATOMS: atom_id res chain seq x y z
N MET A 1 38.36 -10.93 -36.13
CA MET A 1 38.79 -10.45 -34.80
C MET A 1 37.54 -9.91 -34.12
N VAL A 2 36.86 -10.73 -33.32
CA VAL A 2 35.66 -10.35 -32.56
C VAL A 2 36.10 -10.29 -31.11
N ILE A 3 36.06 -9.09 -30.53
CA ILE A 3 36.44 -8.85 -29.14
C ILE A 3 35.27 -9.32 -28.27
N GLY A 4 35.54 -10.32 -27.43
CA GLY A 4 34.62 -10.82 -26.42
C GLY A 4 34.32 -9.73 -25.40
N ASN A 5 33.03 -9.53 -25.12
CA ASN A 5 32.57 -8.67 -24.05
C ASN A 5 32.05 -9.60 -22.93
N ASP A 6 33.00 -10.25 -22.26
CA ASP A 6 32.74 -11.12 -21.11
C ASP A 6 32.45 -10.23 -19.90
N ALA A 7 31.20 -9.81 -19.75
CA ALA A 7 30.73 -9.22 -18.50
C ALA A 7 30.79 -10.29 -17.40
N PRO A 8 31.44 -10.00 -16.25
CA PRO A 8 31.63 -10.99 -15.20
C PRO A 8 30.31 -11.36 -14.52
N GLY A 9 29.91 -12.64 -14.62
CA GLY A 9 29.29 -13.38 -13.52
C GLY A 9 27.83 -13.09 -13.16
N VAL A 10 26.95 -12.84 -14.12
CA VAL A 10 25.50 -12.94 -13.86
C VAL A 10 25.08 -14.39 -14.07
N ASP A 11 25.01 -15.16 -12.99
CA ASP A 11 24.47 -16.53 -13.00
C ASP A 11 22.96 -16.49 -13.35
N PRO A 12 22.55 -16.98 -14.54
CA PRO A 12 21.15 -16.95 -14.98
C PRO A 12 20.27 -17.92 -14.19
N SER A 13 20.87 -18.78 -13.35
CA SER A 13 20.18 -19.76 -12.51
C SER A 13 19.67 -19.18 -11.20
N ARG A 14 20.07 -17.95 -10.84
CA ARG A 14 19.71 -17.32 -9.57
C ARG A 14 18.36 -16.61 -9.71
N PRO A 15 17.27 -17.11 -9.10
CA PRO A 15 15.97 -16.44 -9.17
C PRO A 15 16.06 -15.03 -8.54
N PRO A 16 15.31 -14.04 -9.05
CA PRO A 16 15.30 -12.70 -8.48
C PRO A 16 14.80 -12.78 -7.04
N ALA A 17 15.71 -12.53 -6.09
CA ALA A 17 15.32 -12.38 -4.71
C ALA A 17 14.60 -11.04 -4.59
N THR A 18 13.28 -11.03 -4.47
CA THR A 18 12.56 -10.07 -3.61
C THR A 18 11.08 -10.45 -3.53
N GLY A 19 10.77 -11.40 -2.64
CA GLY A 19 9.47 -11.39 -1.99
C GLY A 19 9.37 -10.14 -1.13
N TYR A 20 8.64 -9.12 -1.58
CA TYR A 20 8.19 -8.04 -0.72
C TYR A 20 7.09 -8.57 0.20
N HIS A 21 7.48 -9.42 1.15
CA HIS A 21 6.69 -9.51 2.37
C HIS A 21 6.83 -8.15 3.03
N ARG A 22 5.81 -7.28 2.86
CA ARG A 22 5.59 -6.10 3.69
C ARG A 22 5.40 -6.62 5.11
N ARG A 23 6.51 -6.94 5.78
CA ARG A 23 6.52 -7.15 7.21
C ARG A 23 6.09 -5.80 7.75
N VAL A 24 4.86 -5.74 8.26
CA VAL A 24 4.48 -4.68 9.17
C VAL A 24 5.61 -4.66 10.18
N SER A 25 6.45 -3.61 10.14
CA SER A 25 7.61 -3.57 11.01
C SER A 25 7.04 -3.65 12.43
N GLU A 26 7.57 -4.57 13.23
CA GLU A 26 7.10 -4.76 14.59
C GLU A 26 7.12 -3.43 15.35
N GLU A 27 8.09 -2.57 15.02
CA GLU A 27 8.19 -1.19 15.49
C GLU A 27 7.03 -0.28 15.09
N GLY A 28 6.52 -0.38 13.85
CA GLY A 28 5.36 0.37 13.40
C GLY A 28 4.06 -0.07 14.07
N LEU A 29 3.93 -1.38 14.31
CA LEU A 29 2.80 -1.93 15.06
C LEU A 29 2.85 -1.50 16.53
N LEU A 30 4.02 -1.56 17.16
CA LEU A 30 4.22 -1.13 18.54
C LEU A 30 3.93 0.36 18.70
N ALA A 31 4.44 1.21 17.79
CA ALA A 31 4.14 2.65 17.81
C ALA A 31 2.63 2.91 17.68
N LEU A 32 1.93 2.18 16.81
CA LEU A 32 0.48 2.30 16.66
C LEU A 32 -0.25 1.90 17.95
N ILE A 33 0.15 0.81 18.60
CA ILE A 33 -0.47 0.37 19.86
C ILE A 33 -0.21 1.37 20.99
N VAL A 34 1.03 1.85 21.13
CA VAL A 34 1.43 2.82 22.16
C VAL A 34 0.64 4.12 22.07
N VAL A 35 0.26 4.55 20.86
CA VAL A 35 -0.55 5.76 20.67
C VAL A 35 -2.04 5.44 20.72
N ALA A 36 -2.49 4.36 20.08
CA ALA A 36 -3.91 4.03 19.97
C ALA A 36 -4.52 3.64 21.32
N VAL A 37 -3.79 2.89 22.16
CA VAL A 37 -4.33 2.39 23.44
C VAL A 37 -4.65 3.53 24.41
N PRO A 38 -3.75 4.49 24.71
CA PRO A 38 -4.08 5.63 25.57
C PRO A 38 -5.24 6.47 25.04
N VAL A 39 -5.30 6.68 23.72
CA VAL A 39 -6.39 7.41 23.08
C VAL A 39 -7.72 6.68 23.27
N LEU A 40 -7.73 5.35 23.09
CA LEU A 40 -8.92 4.53 23.30
C LEU A 40 -9.36 4.51 24.76
N LEU A 41 -8.42 4.43 25.70
CA LEU A 41 -8.69 4.49 27.14
C LEU A 41 -9.27 5.85 27.55
N LEU A 42 -8.72 6.95 27.02
CA LEU A 42 -9.23 8.30 27.26
C LEU A 42 -10.68 8.42 26.76
N TYR A 43 -10.97 7.83 25.60
CA TYR A 43 -12.32 7.76 25.04
C TYR A 43 -13.28 6.98 25.94
N GLY A 44 -12.89 5.78 26.34
CA GLY A 44 -13.69 4.95 27.25
C GLY A 44 -13.97 5.68 28.56
N TYR A 45 -12.95 6.34 29.12
CA TYR A 45 -13.10 7.15 30.32
C TYR A 45 -14.08 8.31 30.12
N ALA A 46 -13.97 9.05 29.02
CA ALA A 46 -14.87 10.16 28.72
C ALA A 46 -16.34 9.71 28.58
N VAL A 47 -16.58 8.57 27.92
CA VAL A 47 -17.93 7.99 27.81
C VAL A 47 -18.46 7.59 29.18
N VAL A 48 -17.65 6.91 30.00
CA VAL A 48 -18.05 6.47 31.35
C VAL A 48 -18.27 7.67 32.27
N ASP A 49 -17.43 8.71 32.19
CA ASP A 49 -17.58 9.95 32.95
C ASP A 49 -18.91 10.64 32.61
N VAL A 50 -19.20 10.80 31.32
CA VAL A 50 -20.48 11.36 30.85
C VAL A 50 -21.67 10.51 31.29
N ALA A 51 -21.57 9.18 31.22
CA ALA A 51 -22.62 8.26 31.67
C ALA A 51 -22.83 8.30 33.19
N ARG A 52 -21.78 8.57 33.98
CA ARG A 52 -21.86 8.70 35.45
C ARG A 52 -22.36 10.06 35.89
N ARG A 53 -22.23 11.11 35.07
CA ARG A 53 -22.75 12.43 35.41
C ARG A 53 -24.27 12.42 35.40
N ARG A 54 -24.90 12.97 36.44
CA ARG A 54 -26.37 13.19 36.54
C ARG A 54 -26.84 14.35 35.66
N ILE A 55 -26.42 14.37 34.40
CA ILE A 55 -26.95 15.23 33.36
C ILE A 55 -28.06 14.45 32.67
N GLY A 56 -29.21 15.09 32.43
CA GLY A 56 -30.40 14.38 31.91
C GLY A 56 -30.09 13.52 30.67
N PRO A 57 -30.85 12.45 30.44
CA PRO A 57 -30.50 11.38 29.48
C PRO A 57 -30.25 11.88 28.05
N ALA A 58 -30.99 12.91 27.61
CA ALA A 58 -30.77 13.54 26.31
C ALA A 58 -29.39 14.21 26.18
N LYS A 59 -28.91 14.82 27.26
CA LYS A 59 -27.60 15.50 27.29
C LYS A 59 -26.46 14.48 27.32
N THR A 60 -26.62 13.38 28.06
CA THR A 60 -25.70 12.24 28.06
C THR A 60 -25.54 11.66 26.65
N LEU A 61 -26.66 11.39 25.97
CA LEU A 61 -26.64 10.85 24.61
C LEU A 61 -25.92 11.80 23.63
N GLY A 62 -26.20 13.11 23.71
CA GLY A 62 -25.53 14.12 22.88
C GLY A 62 -24.01 14.13 23.08
N TRP A 63 -23.54 14.02 24.33
CA TRP A 63 -22.11 13.97 24.63
C TRP A 63 -21.44 12.67 24.17
N VAL A 64 -22.09 11.52 24.37
CA VAL A 64 -21.56 10.23 23.87
C VAL A 64 -21.46 10.26 22.35
N LEU A 65 -22.49 10.79 21.67
CA LEU A 65 -22.49 10.90 20.21
C LEU A 65 -21.39 11.86 19.72
N ALA A 66 -21.21 13.00 20.38
CA ALA A 66 -20.15 13.94 20.05
C ALA A 66 -18.76 13.31 20.23
N ILE A 67 -18.54 12.61 21.35
CA ILE A 67 -17.30 11.87 21.59
C ILE A 67 -17.08 10.88 20.45
N VAL A 68 -18.05 10.05 20.09
CA VAL A 68 -17.88 9.03 19.03
C VAL A 68 -17.72 9.62 17.62
N LEU A 69 -18.37 10.75 17.31
CA LEU A 69 -18.38 11.33 15.95
C LEU A 69 -17.19 12.25 15.65
N ILE A 70 -16.69 13.00 16.63
CA ILE A 70 -15.51 13.88 16.48
C ILE A 70 -14.28 13.19 15.85
N PRO A 71 -13.87 11.96 16.23
CA PRO A 71 -12.70 11.31 15.64
C PRO A 71 -12.99 10.85 14.21
N GLY A 72 -14.24 10.47 13.92
CA GLY A 72 -14.70 10.21 12.57
C GLY A 72 -14.59 11.44 11.67
N ILE A 73 -14.92 12.63 12.20
CA ILE A 73 -14.74 13.90 11.49
C ILE A 73 -13.26 14.17 11.22
N GLY A 74 -12.36 13.88 12.17
CA GLY A 74 -10.92 14.03 11.97
C GLY A 74 -10.39 13.16 10.82
N VAL A 75 -10.82 11.89 10.77
CA VAL A 75 -10.47 10.97 9.68
C VAL A 75 -11.08 11.44 8.36
N LEU A 76 -12.36 11.83 8.36
CA LEU A 76 -13.04 12.31 7.15
C LEU A 76 -12.40 13.58 6.61
N ALA A 77 -12.05 14.52 7.48
CA ALA A 77 -11.35 15.75 7.12
C ALA A 77 -9.95 15.45 6.59
N TYR A 78 -9.21 14.52 7.21
CA TYR A 78 -7.94 14.05 6.69
C TYR A 78 -8.10 13.52 5.27
N TYR A 79 -9.07 12.63 5.00
CA TYR A 79 -9.30 12.11 3.65
C TYR A 79 -9.78 13.17 2.66
N ALA A 80 -10.63 14.10 3.08
CA ALA A 80 -11.15 15.17 2.23
C ALA A 80 -10.07 16.21 1.86
N MET A 81 -9.17 16.50 2.80
CA MET A 81 -8.07 17.45 2.60
C MET A 81 -6.79 16.80 2.09
N ARG A 82 -6.70 15.46 2.16
CA ARG A 82 -5.53 14.71 1.68
C ARG A 82 -5.39 15.01 0.19
N PRO A 83 -4.30 15.70 -0.22
CA PRO A 83 -3.97 15.79 -1.62
C PRO A 83 -3.86 14.36 -2.14
N LEU A 84 -4.46 14.09 -3.30
CA LEU A 84 -4.19 12.87 -4.05
C LEU A 84 -2.71 12.91 -4.44
N ALA A 85 -1.85 12.53 -3.50
CA ALA A 85 -0.47 12.22 -3.80
C ALA A 85 -0.53 11.13 -4.87
N PRO A 86 0.21 11.25 -5.99
CA PRO A 86 0.35 10.15 -6.91
C PRO A 86 0.74 8.92 -6.10
N LEU A 87 0.07 7.80 -6.33
CA LEU A 87 0.30 6.51 -5.69
C LEU A 87 1.66 5.92 -6.10
N ARG A 88 2.74 6.67 -5.84
CA ARG A 88 4.09 6.12 -5.76
C ARG A 88 4.15 5.32 -4.48
N ASP A 89 3.84 4.03 -4.60
CA ASP A 89 4.39 2.91 -3.81
C ASP A 89 3.68 1.58 -4.12
N GLU A 90 2.68 1.55 -5.02
CA GLU A 90 2.09 0.28 -5.51
C GLU A 90 1.76 0.29 -7.02
N GLU A 91 1.91 1.41 -7.73
CA GLU A 91 1.73 1.45 -9.20
C GLU A 91 2.93 0.88 -9.98
N ASP A 92 4.15 0.86 -9.44
CA ASP A 92 5.36 0.47 -10.19
C ASP A 92 5.32 -0.96 -10.75
N GLY A 93 4.59 -1.87 -10.10
CA GLY A 93 4.41 -3.25 -10.57
C GLY A 93 3.39 -3.35 -11.71
N ALA A 94 2.19 -2.79 -11.52
CA ALA A 94 1.10 -2.90 -12.48
C ALA A 94 1.31 -2.00 -13.71
N SER A 95 1.79 -0.76 -13.51
CA SER A 95 2.16 0.14 -14.61
C SER A 95 3.43 -0.35 -15.31
N GLY A 96 4.41 -0.87 -14.58
CA GLY A 96 5.62 -1.46 -15.16
C GLY A 96 5.32 -2.68 -16.04
N VAL A 97 4.38 -3.55 -15.62
CA VAL A 97 3.90 -4.66 -16.45
C VAL A 97 3.14 -4.15 -17.67
N ALA A 98 2.28 -3.14 -17.53
CA ALA A 98 1.55 -2.54 -18.65
C ALA A 98 2.50 -1.90 -19.69
N ASP A 99 3.52 -1.17 -19.22
CA ASP A 99 4.54 -0.54 -20.07
C ASP A 99 5.45 -1.59 -20.73
N ALA A 100 5.80 -2.67 -20.01
CA ALA A 100 6.56 -3.79 -20.56
C ALA A 100 5.77 -4.56 -21.62
N VAL A 101 4.47 -4.81 -21.40
CA VAL A 101 3.58 -5.40 -22.41
C VAL A 101 3.45 -4.49 -23.63
N GLY A 102 3.32 -3.17 -23.41
CA GLY A 102 3.28 -2.18 -24.49
C GLY A 102 4.54 -2.23 -25.35
N THR A 103 5.71 -2.24 -24.72
CA THR A 103 7.02 -2.32 -25.39
C THR A 103 7.19 -3.64 -26.16
N LEU A 104 6.81 -4.78 -25.56
CA LEU A 104 6.86 -6.09 -26.23
C LEU A 104 5.95 -6.14 -27.46
N ARG A 105 4.77 -5.53 -27.35
CA ARG A 105 3.82 -5.44 -28.46
C ARG A 105 4.38 -4.62 -29.61
N THR A 106 4.94 -3.44 -29.32
CA THR A 106 5.55 -2.59 -30.36
C THR A 106 6.68 -3.31 -31.09
N ARG A 107 7.52 -4.08 -30.37
CA ARG A 107 8.60 -4.86 -30.98
C ARG A 107 8.09 -6.01 -31.87
N TRP A 108 7.04 -6.71 -31.45
CA TRP A 108 6.38 -7.72 -32.28
C TRP A 108 5.74 -7.10 -33.53
N GLU A 109 5.03 -5.98 -33.40
CA GLU A 109 4.44 -5.26 -34.54
C GLU A 109 5.52 -4.74 -35.51
N SER A 110 6.71 -4.40 -35.02
CA SER A 110 7.86 -4.01 -35.84
C SER A 110 8.62 -5.18 -36.49
N GLY A 111 8.26 -6.44 -36.18
CA GLY A 111 8.91 -7.65 -36.68
C GLY A 111 10.27 -7.98 -36.02
N ASP A 112 10.64 -7.24 -34.97
CA ASP A 112 11.87 -7.44 -34.19
C ASP A 112 11.76 -8.61 -33.20
N LEU A 113 10.52 -9.05 -32.90
CA LEU A 113 10.24 -10.26 -32.13
C LEU A 113 9.37 -11.22 -32.93
N ASP A 114 9.77 -12.50 -32.93
CA ASP A 114 8.95 -13.59 -33.46
C ASP A 114 7.81 -13.98 -32.48
N ASP A 115 6.79 -14.67 -32.99
CA ASP A 115 5.62 -15.08 -32.19
C ASP A 115 6.02 -15.90 -30.95
N ALA A 116 7.00 -16.79 -31.11
CA ALA A 116 7.49 -17.64 -30.04
C ALA A 116 8.28 -16.87 -28.97
N GLY A 117 8.98 -15.80 -29.35
CA GLY A 117 9.66 -14.88 -28.44
C GLY A 117 8.67 -14.01 -27.68
N TYR A 118 7.63 -13.50 -28.35
CA TYR A 118 6.60 -12.67 -27.72
C TYR A 118 5.82 -13.46 -26.66
N LEU A 119 5.39 -14.68 -26.98
CA LEU A 119 4.66 -15.54 -26.04
C LEU A 119 5.50 -15.93 -24.82
N ARG A 120 6.80 -16.22 -25.01
CA ARG A 120 7.73 -16.51 -23.90
C ARG A 120 7.94 -15.30 -22.99
N ALA A 121 8.18 -14.12 -23.57
CA ALA A 121 8.36 -12.88 -22.82
C ALA A 121 7.09 -12.51 -22.03
N LYS A 122 5.92 -12.67 -22.66
CA LYS A 122 4.62 -12.45 -22.01
C LYS A 122 4.40 -13.44 -20.86
N GLN A 123 4.68 -14.72 -21.05
CA GLN A 123 4.56 -15.74 -20.00
C GLN A 123 5.49 -15.50 -18.81
N GLN A 124 6.72 -15.01 -19.05
CA GLN A 124 7.63 -14.64 -17.96
C GLN A 124 7.14 -13.44 -17.16
N LEU A 125 6.52 -12.45 -17.83
CA LEU A 125 6.01 -11.24 -17.20
C LEU A 125 4.81 -11.48 -16.27
N PHE A 126 3.95 -12.47 -16.60
CA PHE A 126 2.79 -12.83 -15.78
C PHE A 126 3.05 -13.94 -14.75
N ARG A 127 4.30 -14.38 -14.60
CA ARG A 127 4.70 -15.43 -13.64
C ARG A 127 5.19 -14.84 -12.29
N VAL A 128 5.00 -13.53 -12.09
CA VAL A 128 5.34 -12.80 -10.85
C VAL A 128 4.27 -13.03 -9.79
#